data_AF-A0A4Z1SUW9-F1
#
_entry.id   AF-A0A4Z1SUW9-F1
#
_cell.length_a   1.000
_cell.length_b   1.000
_cell.length_c   1.000
_cell.angle_alpha   90.00
_cell.angle_beta   90.00
_cell.angle_gamma   90.00
#
_symmetry.space_group_name_H-M   'P 1'
#
loop_
_entity.id
_entity.type
_entity.pdbx_description
1 polymer ?
#
loop_
_entity_poly.entity_id
_entity_poly.type
_entity_poly.pdbx_seq_one_letter_code
_entity_poly.pdbx_strand_id
1 'polypeptide(L)'
;MLAAKNGDVALVRSNLQDAKRRDNVGRTALMFAAGHGHPECVEVLRRHEENMRDDTGMTALMWASRHGRLECMQLLANEAGLQTLRQTTECPKGATALMLAAQWVHIDAVEYLLPLEKDILDENGNNAFHYAKFPARRIPNNTLLVFLGEVYGMAPNHRARPEPENNMCSICLEREKNMMFAPCNHLCVCDVCAPMLNMDCPICRQKAKRIERVFA
;
A
#
# COMPACT_ATOMS: atom_id res chain seq x y z
N MET A 1 -12.52 -18.53 -16.83
CA MET A 1 -12.27 -17.11 -16.46
C MET A 1 -13.51 -16.23 -16.63
N LEU A 2 -14.14 -16.15 -17.81
CA LEU A 2 -15.35 -15.32 -18.00
C LEU A 2 -16.49 -15.67 -17.01
N ALA A 3 -16.76 -16.97 -16.82
CA ALA A 3 -17.72 -17.45 -15.83
C ALA A 3 -17.40 -16.92 -14.42
N ALA A 4 -16.15 -17.08 -13.98
CA ALA A 4 -15.66 -16.62 -12.68
C ALA A 4 -15.74 -15.09 -12.52
N LYS A 5 -15.44 -14.34 -13.59
CA LYS A 5 -15.57 -12.87 -13.63
C LYS A 5 -17.02 -12.40 -13.47
N ASN A 6 -17.97 -13.17 -13.97
CA ASN A 6 -19.41 -12.85 -13.93
C ASN A 6 -20.14 -13.48 -12.72
N GLY A 7 -19.44 -14.25 -11.88
CA GLY A 7 -20.04 -14.94 -10.74
C GLY A 7 -20.88 -16.17 -11.08
N ASP A 8 -20.76 -16.70 -12.31
CA ASP A 8 -21.51 -17.89 -12.72
C ASP A 8 -20.87 -19.17 -12.15
N VAL A 9 -21.23 -19.48 -10.90
CA VAL A 9 -20.71 -20.64 -10.17
C VAL A 9 -21.06 -21.97 -10.84
N ALA A 10 -22.21 -22.06 -11.51
CA ALA A 10 -22.63 -23.28 -12.20
C ALA A 10 -21.70 -23.56 -13.38
N LEU A 11 -21.43 -22.54 -14.20
CA LEU A 11 -20.51 -22.65 -15.33
C LEU A 11 -19.06 -22.82 -14.88
N VAL A 12 -18.66 -22.24 -13.73
CA VAL A 12 -17.36 -22.52 -13.12
C VAL A 12 -17.24 -24.00 -12.74
N ARG A 13 -18.24 -24.57 -12.06
CA ARG A 13 -18.24 -25.99 -11.65
C ARG A 13 -18.21 -26.95 -12.83
N SER A 14 -18.91 -26.64 -13.91
CA SER A 14 -18.94 -27.48 -15.11
C SER A 14 -17.68 -27.36 -15.99
N ASN A 15 -16.80 -26.39 -15.72
CA ASN A 15 -15.57 -26.16 -16.48
C ASN A 15 -14.29 -26.24 -15.63
N LEU A 16 -14.29 -27.04 -14.56
CA LEU A 16 -13.11 -27.21 -13.70
C LEU A 16 -11.90 -27.84 -14.41
N GLN A 17 -12.09 -28.50 -15.56
CA GLN A 17 -11.00 -28.96 -16.43
C GLN A 17 -10.12 -27.82 -16.95
N ASP A 18 -10.65 -26.60 -17.00
CA ASP A 18 -9.93 -25.39 -17.41
C ASP A 18 -9.27 -24.65 -16.24
N ALA A 19 -9.33 -25.19 -15.02
CA ALA A 19 -8.63 -24.62 -13.88
C ALA A 19 -7.12 -24.50 -14.14
N LYS A 20 -6.49 -23.51 -13.52
CA LYS A 20 -5.07 -23.16 -13.69
C LYS A 20 -4.69 -22.61 -15.07
N ARG A 21 -5.62 -22.52 -16.03
CA ARG A 21 -5.38 -21.72 -17.25
C ARG A 21 -5.10 -20.28 -16.84
N ARG A 22 -4.21 -19.63 -17.60
CA ARG A 22 -3.78 -18.24 -17.39
C ARG A 22 -4.10 -17.42 -18.64
N ASP A 23 -4.54 -16.18 -18.46
CA ASP A 23 -4.69 -15.23 -19.56
C ASP A 23 -3.33 -14.65 -19.99
N ASN A 24 -3.34 -13.70 -20.93
CA ASN A 24 -2.12 -13.13 -21.50
C ASN A 24 -1.26 -12.32 -20.52
N VAL A 25 -1.75 -12.05 -19.30
CA VAL A 25 -1.00 -11.40 -18.22
C VAL A 25 -0.89 -12.29 -17.00
N GLY A 26 -1.14 -13.59 -17.16
CA GLY A 26 -0.93 -14.58 -16.13
C GLY A 26 -2.10 -14.78 -15.16
N ARG A 27 -3.24 -14.09 -15.35
CA ARG A 27 -4.36 -14.16 -14.40
C ARG A 27 -5.16 -15.44 -14.55
N THR A 28 -5.58 -15.99 -13.43
CA THR A 28 -6.39 -17.21 -13.35
C THR A 28 -7.86 -16.90 -13.11
N ALA A 29 -8.73 -17.91 -13.18
CA ALA A 29 -10.16 -17.74 -12.90
C ALA A 29 -10.42 -17.28 -11.46
N LEU A 30 -9.64 -17.77 -10.49
CA LEU A 30 -9.71 -17.39 -9.08
C LEU A 30 -9.42 -15.90 -8.88
N MET A 31 -8.40 -15.35 -9.55
CA MET A 31 -8.09 -13.92 -9.48
C MET A 31 -9.23 -13.06 -10.04
N PHE A 32 -9.88 -13.50 -11.12
CA PHE A 32 -11.06 -12.82 -11.65
C PHE A 32 -12.23 -12.85 -10.65
N ALA A 33 -12.57 -14.02 -10.09
CA ALA A 33 -13.63 -14.14 -9.09
C ALA A 33 -13.36 -13.29 -7.85
N ALA A 34 -12.13 -13.33 -7.34
CA ALA A 34 -11.70 -12.62 -6.14
C ALA A 34 -11.77 -11.09 -6.33
N GLY A 35 -11.26 -10.55 -7.45
CA GLY A 35 -11.32 -9.11 -7.74
C GLY A 35 -12.74 -8.59 -8.01
N HIS A 36 -13.63 -9.44 -8.55
CA HIS A 36 -15.01 -9.05 -8.87
C HIS A 36 -15.98 -9.29 -7.69
N GLY A 37 -15.56 -10.00 -6.65
CA GLY A 37 -16.36 -10.20 -5.44
C GLY A 37 -17.35 -11.36 -5.55
N HIS A 38 -16.90 -12.50 -6.07
CA HIS A 38 -17.72 -13.70 -6.24
C HIS A 38 -17.26 -14.84 -5.32
N PRO A 39 -17.61 -14.82 -4.02
CA PRO A 39 -17.08 -15.74 -3.02
C PRO A 39 -17.42 -17.20 -3.31
N GLU A 40 -18.57 -17.52 -3.91
CA GLU A 40 -18.93 -18.89 -4.28
C GLU A 40 -18.04 -19.44 -5.39
N CYS A 41 -17.63 -18.59 -6.33
CA CYS A 41 -16.64 -18.95 -7.34
C CYS A 41 -15.25 -19.13 -6.70
N VAL A 42 -14.88 -18.26 -5.75
CA VAL A 42 -13.63 -18.37 -4.99
C VAL A 42 -13.58 -19.70 -4.21
N GLU A 43 -14.66 -20.08 -3.52
CA GLU A 43 -14.73 -21.32 -2.74
C GLU A 43 -14.49 -22.56 -3.62
N VAL A 44 -15.02 -22.55 -4.84
CA VAL A 44 -14.84 -23.64 -5.81
C VAL A 44 -13.42 -23.63 -6.37
N LEU A 45 -12.89 -22.47 -6.75
CA LEU A 45 -11.63 -22.35 -7.47
C LEU A 45 -10.39 -22.41 -6.57
N ARG A 46 -10.49 -22.01 -5.29
CA ARG A 46 -9.32 -21.91 -4.38
C ARG A 46 -8.58 -23.23 -4.24
N ARG A 47 -9.30 -24.36 -4.23
CA ARG A 47 -8.69 -25.71 -4.14
C ARG A 47 -7.81 -26.08 -5.33
N HIS A 48 -7.95 -25.35 -6.45
CA HIS A 48 -7.22 -25.61 -7.67
C HIS A 48 -6.15 -24.56 -7.97
N GLU A 49 -6.38 -23.31 -7.55
CA GLU A 49 -5.59 -22.16 -7.99
C GLU A 49 -5.00 -21.33 -6.84
N GLU A 50 -5.10 -21.79 -5.59
CA GLU A 50 -4.46 -21.11 -4.44
C GLU A 50 -2.97 -20.84 -4.68
N ASN A 51 -2.50 -19.69 -4.18
CA ASN A 51 -1.11 -19.24 -4.26
C ASN A 51 -0.58 -19.04 -5.70
N MET A 52 -1.41 -19.23 -6.73
CA MET A 52 -1.04 -18.86 -8.09
C MET A 52 -0.89 -17.34 -8.18
N ARG A 53 0.01 -16.91 -9.06
CA ARG A 53 0.36 -15.52 -9.27
C ARG A 53 0.19 -15.12 -10.73
N ASP A 54 -0.23 -13.89 -10.96
CA ASP A 54 -0.15 -13.29 -12.29
C ASP A 54 1.29 -12.90 -12.63
N ASP A 55 1.53 -12.33 -13.81
CA ASP A 55 2.89 -12.05 -14.26
C ASP A 55 3.60 -10.93 -13.47
N THR A 56 2.84 -10.14 -12.69
CA THR A 56 3.37 -9.15 -11.75
C THR A 56 3.68 -9.74 -10.37
N GLY A 57 3.20 -10.96 -10.12
CA GLY A 57 3.31 -11.64 -8.85
C GLY A 57 2.10 -11.44 -7.93
N MET A 58 1.00 -10.83 -8.41
CA MET A 58 -0.20 -10.65 -7.59
C MET A 58 -0.98 -11.96 -7.44
N THR A 59 -1.46 -12.23 -6.22
CA THR A 59 -2.30 -13.39 -5.88
C THR A 59 -3.79 -13.02 -5.92
N ALA A 60 -4.67 -14.01 -5.75
CA ALA A 60 -6.11 -13.76 -5.70
C ALA A 60 -6.52 -12.87 -4.51
N LEU A 61 -5.90 -13.05 -3.34
CA LEU A 61 -6.10 -12.20 -2.17
C LEU A 61 -5.75 -10.74 -2.47
N MET A 62 -4.61 -10.48 -3.14
CA MET A 62 -4.22 -9.13 -3.53
C MET A 62 -5.23 -8.47 -4.47
N TRP A 63 -5.78 -9.24 -5.44
CA TRP A 63 -6.85 -8.75 -6.31
C TRP A 63 -8.14 -8.46 -5.53
N ALA A 64 -8.53 -9.29 -4.56
CA ALA A 64 -9.67 -9.03 -3.70
C ALA A 64 -9.47 -7.78 -2.84
N SER A 65 -8.30 -7.62 -2.23
CA SER A 65 -7.96 -6.49 -1.35
C SER A 65 -7.88 -5.16 -2.10
N ARG A 66 -7.29 -5.18 -3.30
CA ARG A 66 -7.29 -4.03 -4.22
C ARG A 66 -8.69 -3.51 -4.55
N HIS A 67 -9.69 -4.39 -4.56
CA HIS A 67 -11.08 -4.06 -4.90
C HIS A 67 -12.03 -4.09 -3.69
N GLY A 68 -11.52 -4.27 -2.48
CA GLY A 68 -12.30 -4.26 -1.24
C GLY A 68 -13.30 -5.41 -1.12
N ARG A 69 -12.98 -6.60 -1.64
CA ARG A 69 -13.87 -7.77 -1.65
C ARG A 69 -13.69 -8.63 -0.39
N LEU A 70 -14.16 -8.13 0.75
CA LEU A 70 -13.90 -8.72 2.07
C LEU A 70 -14.29 -10.21 2.16
N GLU A 71 -15.46 -10.60 1.68
CA GLU A 71 -15.91 -12.01 1.72
C GLU A 71 -14.96 -12.94 0.94
N CYS A 72 -14.46 -12.48 -0.22
CA CYS A 72 -13.45 -13.23 -0.97
C CYS A 72 -12.11 -13.29 -0.23
N MET A 73 -11.71 -12.20 0.43
CA MET A 73 -10.47 -12.17 1.22
C MET A 73 -10.50 -13.19 2.36
N GLN A 74 -11.64 -13.32 3.05
CA GLN A 74 -11.81 -14.29 4.13
C GLN A 74 -11.61 -15.74 3.67
N LEU A 75 -12.02 -16.06 2.43
CA LEU A 75 -11.82 -17.38 1.84
C LEU A 75 -10.37 -17.64 1.37
N LEU A 76 -9.57 -16.59 1.26
CA LEU A 76 -8.21 -16.59 0.70
C LEU A 76 -7.13 -16.24 1.74
N ALA A 77 -7.46 -16.34 3.03
CA ALA A 77 -6.55 -16.00 4.14
C ALA A 77 -5.23 -16.80 4.13
N ASN A 78 -5.21 -17.97 3.47
CA ASN A 78 -4.01 -18.79 3.28
C ASN A 78 -2.95 -18.11 2.38
N GLU A 79 -3.33 -17.11 1.59
CA GLU A 79 -2.39 -16.33 0.77
C GLU A 79 -1.80 -15.12 1.53
N ALA A 80 -2.21 -14.90 2.79
CA ALA A 80 -1.71 -13.78 3.58
C ALA A 80 -0.19 -13.87 3.78
N GLY A 81 0.47 -12.72 3.65
CA GLY A 81 1.93 -12.61 3.74
C GLY A 81 2.68 -12.92 2.44
N LEU A 82 2.00 -13.35 1.37
CA LEU A 82 2.59 -13.37 0.05
C LEU A 82 2.79 -11.93 -0.45
N GLN A 83 3.85 -11.73 -1.23
CA GLN A 83 4.25 -10.42 -1.75
C GLN A 83 4.35 -10.41 -3.28
N THR A 84 4.11 -9.26 -3.90
CA THR A 84 4.32 -9.07 -5.34
C THR A 84 5.79 -9.32 -5.70
N LEU A 85 6.01 -9.89 -6.89
CA LEU A 85 7.34 -10.31 -7.32
C LEU A 85 8.04 -9.30 -8.24
N ARG A 86 7.27 -8.36 -8.79
CA ARG A 86 7.75 -7.31 -9.69
C ARG A 86 7.17 -5.97 -9.30
N GLN A 87 7.94 -4.92 -9.58
CA GLN A 87 7.42 -3.57 -9.54
C GLN A 87 6.38 -3.38 -10.65
N THR A 88 5.30 -2.69 -10.33
CA THR A 88 4.23 -2.31 -11.26
C THR A 88 4.11 -0.79 -11.32
N THR A 89 3.23 -0.30 -12.19
CA THR A 89 2.86 1.13 -12.19
C THR A 89 2.10 1.54 -10.93
N GLU A 90 1.60 0.58 -10.15
CA GLU A 90 0.72 0.82 -9.01
C GLU A 90 1.46 0.65 -7.67
N CYS A 91 2.35 -0.33 -7.58
CA CYS A 91 3.08 -0.65 -6.36
C CYS A 91 4.51 -1.11 -6.64
N PRO A 92 5.46 -0.80 -5.75
CA PRO A 92 6.76 -1.47 -5.68
C PRO A 92 6.66 -2.99 -5.65
N LYS A 93 7.78 -3.66 -5.92
CA LYS A 93 7.88 -5.09 -5.62
C LYS A 93 7.84 -5.28 -4.10
N GLY A 94 7.32 -6.41 -3.65
CA GLY A 94 7.19 -6.68 -2.23
C GLY A 94 5.85 -6.20 -1.64
N ALA A 95 4.93 -5.66 -2.44
CA ALA A 95 3.64 -5.21 -1.93
C ALA A 95 2.79 -6.40 -1.44
N THR A 96 2.11 -6.23 -0.30
CA THR A 96 1.17 -7.22 0.25
C THR A 96 -0.29 -6.85 -0.05
N ALA A 97 -1.23 -7.73 0.30
CA ALA A 97 -2.65 -7.45 0.19
C ALA A 97 -3.08 -6.25 1.06
N LEU A 98 -2.53 -6.12 2.27
CA LEU A 98 -2.78 -5.02 3.20
C LEU A 98 -2.32 -3.67 2.62
N MET A 99 -1.14 -3.65 1.99
CA MET A 99 -0.62 -2.44 1.34
C MET A 99 -1.53 -1.98 0.19
N LEU A 100 -2.04 -2.92 -0.60
CA LEU A 100 -3.01 -2.63 -1.67
C LEU A 100 -4.35 -2.17 -1.10
N ALA A 101 -4.87 -2.81 -0.04
CA ALA A 101 -6.10 -2.36 0.63
C ALA A 101 -5.97 -0.92 1.14
N ALA A 102 -4.81 -0.56 1.71
CA ALA A 102 -4.53 0.79 2.19
C ALA A 102 -4.44 1.80 1.05
N GLN A 103 -3.77 1.45 -0.06
CA GLN A 103 -3.66 2.30 -1.25
C GLN A 103 -5.01 2.63 -1.90
N TRP A 104 -5.93 1.66 -1.86
CA TRP A 104 -7.27 1.79 -2.45
C TRP A 104 -8.34 2.20 -1.41
N VAL A 105 -7.93 2.44 -0.16
CA VAL A 105 -8.77 2.96 0.93
C VAL A 105 -9.94 2.03 1.26
N HIS A 106 -9.68 0.72 1.27
CA HIS A 106 -10.65 -0.28 1.68
C HIS A 106 -10.50 -0.56 3.18
N ILE A 107 -11.19 0.24 4.01
CA ILE A 107 -11.03 0.22 5.48
C ILE A 107 -11.28 -1.17 6.06
N ASP A 108 -12.40 -1.81 5.71
CA ASP A 108 -12.73 -3.16 6.23
C ASP A 108 -11.66 -4.21 5.83
N ALA A 109 -11.09 -4.06 4.63
CA ALA A 109 -10.01 -4.93 4.16
C ALA A 109 -8.70 -4.67 4.92
N VAL A 110 -8.42 -3.40 5.26
CA VAL A 110 -7.27 -3.02 6.10
C VAL A 110 -7.41 -3.60 7.50
N GLU A 111 -8.57 -3.43 8.14
CA GLU A 111 -8.84 -3.96 9.47
C GLU A 111 -8.69 -5.48 9.52
N TYR A 112 -9.20 -6.18 8.49
CA TYR A 112 -9.08 -7.62 8.38
C TYR A 112 -7.62 -8.11 8.22
N LEU A 113 -6.82 -7.42 7.39
CA LEU A 113 -5.46 -7.86 7.06
C LEU A 113 -4.38 -7.37 8.03
N LEU A 114 -4.65 -6.34 8.82
CA LEU A 114 -3.73 -5.82 9.83
C LEU A 114 -3.11 -6.90 10.73
N PRO A 115 -3.90 -7.79 11.39
CA PRO A 115 -3.32 -8.82 12.25
C PRO A 115 -2.48 -9.86 11.48
N LEU A 116 -2.62 -9.94 10.15
CA LEU A 116 -1.95 -10.93 9.32
C LEU A 116 -0.66 -10.41 8.68
N GLU A 117 -0.62 -9.12 8.32
CA GLU A 117 0.44 -8.59 7.45
C GLU A 117 1.12 -7.30 7.96
N LYS A 118 0.73 -6.76 9.12
CA LYS A 118 1.22 -5.44 9.57
C LYS A 118 2.75 -5.31 9.60
N ASP A 119 3.47 -6.37 9.96
CA ASP A 119 4.92 -6.32 10.15
C ASP A 119 5.72 -6.57 8.85
N ILE A 120 5.02 -6.73 7.71
CA ILE A 120 5.65 -6.97 6.41
C ILE A 120 5.90 -5.64 5.71
N LEU A 121 7.10 -5.50 5.15
CA LEU A 121 7.53 -4.33 4.39
C LEU A 121 7.78 -4.71 2.92
N ASP A 122 7.52 -3.77 2.01
CA ASP A 122 7.89 -3.93 0.60
C ASP A 122 9.40 -3.77 0.39
N GLU A 123 9.86 -3.86 -0.87
CA GLU A 123 11.30 -3.74 -1.20
C GLU A 123 11.92 -2.39 -0.79
N ASN A 124 11.10 -1.35 -0.65
CA ASN A 124 11.49 0.00 -0.28
C ASN A 124 11.27 0.27 1.22
N GLY A 125 10.96 -0.75 2.02
CA GLY A 125 10.69 -0.59 3.45
C GLY A 125 9.35 0.08 3.76
N ASN A 126 8.42 0.16 2.80
CA ASN A 126 7.08 0.71 3.04
C ASN A 126 6.17 -0.35 3.67
N ASN A 127 5.37 0.08 4.64
CA ASN A 127 4.21 -0.63 5.17
C ASN A 127 2.90 -0.03 4.65
N ALA A 128 1.76 -0.54 5.11
CA ALA A 128 0.42 -0.08 4.73
C ALA A 128 0.19 1.44 4.92
N PHE A 129 0.78 2.04 5.96
CA PHE A 129 0.66 3.47 6.22
C PHE A 129 1.26 4.31 5.09
N HIS A 130 2.39 3.89 4.52
CA HIS A 130 3.02 4.58 3.39
C HIS A 130 2.17 4.51 2.13
N TYR A 131 1.52 3.37 1.88
CA TYR A 131 0.59 3.20 0.76
C TYR A 131 -0.67 4.06 0.90
N ALA A 132 -1.15 4.29 2.13
CA ALA A 132 -2.29 5.17 2.39
C ALA A 132 -2.00 6.67 2.12
N LYS A 133 -0.72 7.10 2.08
CA LYS A 133 -0.35 8.50 1.79
C LYS A 133 -0.54 8.90 0.34
N PHE A 134 -0.35 7.95 -0.55
CA PHE A 134 -0.42 8.15 -1.99
C PHE A 134 -1.48 7.22 -2.59
N PRO A 135 -2.76 7.41 -2.25
CA PRO A 135 -3.80 6.51 -2.70
C PRO A 135 -4.01 6.64 -4.22
N ALA A 136 -4.43 5.54 -4.84
CA ALA A 136 -4.71 5.51 -6.28
C ALA A 136 -5.80 6.51 -6.70
N ARG A 137 -6.72 6.88 -5.79
CA ARG A 137 -7.82 7.84 -6.02
C ARG A 137 -7.43 9.32 -5.84
N ARG A 138 -6.14 9.66 -5.80
CA ARG A 138 -5.57 11.03 -5.73
C ARG A 138 -5.94 11.90 -4.51
N ILE A 139 -6.85 11.47 -3.64
CA ILE A 139 -7.19 12.17 -2.40
C ILE A 139 -6.88 11.23 -1.21
N PRO A 140 -5.89 11.58 -0.37
CA PRO A 140 -5.64 10.87 0.90
C PRO A 140 -6.88 10.81 1.77
N ASN A 141 -7.20 9.63 2.29
CA ASN A 141 -8.22 9.50 3.32
C ASN A 141 -7.55 9.79 4.68
N ASN A 142 -7.81 10.99 5.20
CA ASN A 142 -7.24 11.44 6.46
C ASN A 142 -7.58 10.51 7.64
N THR A 143 -8.77 9.90 7.65
CA THR A 143 -9.17 8.95 8.70
C THR A 143 -8.30 7.69 8.67
N LEU A 144 -8.13 7.10 7.49
CA LEU A 144 -7.28 5.90 7.33
C LEU A 144 -5.81 6.20 7.64
N LEU A 145 -5.32 7.38 7.26
CA LEU A 145 -3.97 7.83 7.58
C LEU A 145 -3.76 7.98 9.09
N VAL A 146 -4.69 8.60 9.81
CA VAL A 146 -4.58 8.72 11.28
C VAL A 146 -4.61 7.34 11.93
N PHE A 147 -5.56 6.49 11.53
CA PHE A 147 -5.68 5.12 12.06
C PHE A 147 -4.39 4.31 11.88
N LEU A 148 -3.86 4.24 10.66
CA LEU A 148 -2.61 3.52 10.41
C LEU A 148 -1.42 4.20 11.09
N GLY A 149 -1.43 5.53 11.21
CA GLY A 149 -0.41 6.28 11.95
C GLY A 149 -0.35 5.87 13.42
N GLU A 150 -1.49 5.72 14.08
CA GLU A 150 -1.59 5.21 15.45
C GLU A 150 -1.11 3.76 15.55
N VAL A 151 -1.53 2.89 14.62
CA VAL A 151 -1.14 1.48 14.59
C VAL A 151 0.38 1.29 14.45
N TYR A 152 1.03 2.08 13.60
CA TYR A 152 2.46 1.97 13.31
C TYR A 152 3.35 2.92 14.13
N GLY A 153 2.78 3.81 14.94
CA GLY A 153 3.53 4.87 15.61
C GLY A 153 4.16 5.88 14.64
N MET A 154 3.49 6.17 13.52
CA MET A 154 4.01 6.99 12.42
C MET A 154 3.20 8.27 12.23
N ALA A 155 3.88 9.41 12.13
CA ALA A 155 3.25 10.69 11.79
C ALA A 155 2.92 10.80 10.29
N PRO A 156 1.89 11.58 9.87
CA PRO A 156 1.50 11.74 8.46
C PRO A 156 2.62 12.16 7.50
N ASN A 157 3.71 12.77 7.99
CA ASN A 157 4.90 13.15 7.23
C ASN A 157 6.07 12.13 7.31
N HIS A 158 5.93 11.02 8.04
CA HIS A 158 6.94 9.96 8.13
C HIS A 158 7.29 9.35 6.76
N ARG A 159 8.56 9.04 6.50
CA ARG A 159 9.00 8.47 5.22
C ARG A 159 9.57 7.08 5.46
N ALA A 160 9.19 6.11 4.63
CA ALA A 160 9.89 4.84 4.54
C ALA A 160 11.27 5.15 3.94
N ARG A 161 12.35 4.72 4.60
CA ARG A 161 13.71 4.91 4.09
C ARG A 161 13.81 4.37 2.66
N PRO A 162 14.45 5.09 1.71
CA PRO A 162 15.90 5.26 1.80
C PRO A 162 16.44 6.59 1.25
N GLU A 163 17.12 7.35 2.11
CA GLU A 163 18.41 7.97 1.75
C GLU A 163 19.34 7.69 2.94
N PRO A 164 20.67 7.54 2.75
CA PRO A 164 21.58 7.73 3.86
C PRO A 164 21.20 9.08 4.43
N GLU A 165 20.80 9.12 5.70
CA GLU A 165 20.32 10.33 6.32
C GLU A 165 21.35 11.42 6.08
N ASN A 166 21.14 12.24 5.06
CA ASN A 166 21.73 13.54 5.04
C ASN A 166 20.89 14.30 6.06
N ASN A 167 21.09 13.97 7.33
CA ASN A 167 20.55 14.68 8.46
C ASN A 167 21.16 16.09 8.51
N MET A 168 22.10 16.40 7.63
CA MET A 168 22.67 17.72 7.49
C MET A 168 21.69 18.70 6.83
N CYS A 169 21.66 19.90 7.37
CA CYS A 169 20.95 21.05 6.86
C CYS A 169 21.13 21.15 5.34
N SER A 170 20.01 21.28 4.62
CA SER A 170 20.02 21.39 3.15
C SER A 170 20.65 22.67 2.61
N ILE A 171 21.17 23.54 3.48
CA ILE A 171 21.82 24.81 3.15
C ILE A 171 23.31 24.71 3.45
N CYS A 172 23.68 24.54 4.73
CA CYS A 172 25.09 24.52 5.10
C CYS A 172 25.77 23.15 4.96
N LEU A 173 25.01 22.04 4.95
CA LEU A 173 25.55 20.68 4.93
C LEU A 173 26.53 20.34 6.09
N GLU A 174 26.64 21.22 7.10
CA GLU A 174 27.60 21.13 8.22
C GLU A 174 26.94 20.86 9.58
N ARG A 175 25.63 21.10 9.70
CA ARG A 175 24.88 20.92 10.96
C ARG A 175 23.66 20.07 10.74
N GLU A 176 23.22 19.37 11.77
CA GLU A 176 21.99 18.60 11.70
C GLU A 176 20.74 19.48 11.53
N LYS A 177 19.73 18.96 10.84
CA LYS A 177 18.43 19.59 10.67
C LYS A 177 17.71 19.56 12.01
N ASN A 178 17.27 20.71 12.49
CA ASN A 178 16.51 20.82 13.74
C ASN A 178 15.36 21.84 13.64
N MET A 179 15.07 22.38 12.46
CA MET A 179 13.99 23.34 12.23
C MET A 179 12.88 22.76 11.36
N MET A 180 11.65 22.77 11.87
CA MET A 180 10.45 22.30 11.18
C MET A 180 9.61 23.47 10.65
N PHE A 181 9.19 23.36 9.39
CA PHE A 181 8.41 24.38 8.68
C PHE A 181 6.93 23.99 8.64
N ALA A 182 6.06 24.73 9.34
CA ALA A 182 4.62 24.49 9.35
C ALA A 182 3.90 25.34 8.27
N PRO A 183 2.91 24.80 7.53
CA PRO A 183 2.21 23.54 7.77
C PRO A 183 2.75 22.32 6.99
N CYS A 184 3.80 22.47 6.18
CA CYS A 184 4.32 21.34 5.38
C CYS A 184 5.07 20.28 6.21
N ASN A 185 5.39 20.58 7.47
CA ASN A 185 6.13 19.75 8.43
C ASN A 185 7.43 19.14 7.87
N HIS A 186 8.14 19.90 7.03
CA HIS A 186 9.45 19.53 6.53
C HIS A 186 10.55 19.96 7.51
N LEU A 187 11.30 18.98 8.01
CA LEU A 187 12.56 19.15 8.74
C LEU A 187 13.69 19.21 7.72
N CYS A 188 14.21 20.40 7.43
CA CYS A 188 15.08 20.60 6.27
C CYS A 188 16.34 21.44 6.52
N VAL A 189 16.37 22.27 7.56
CA VAL A 189 17.50 23.16 7.84
C VAL A 189 17.86 23.19 9.33
N CYS A 190 19.05 23.69 9.65
CA CYS A 190 19.47 23.99 11.02
C CYS A 190 18.97 25.35 11.49
N ASP A 191 19.00 25.56 12.80
CA ASP A 191 18.67 26.79 13.52
C ASP A 191 19.45 28.02 13.07
N VAL A 192 20.69 27.85 12.58
CA VAL A 192 21.49 28.95 12.03
C VAL A 192 21.04 29.34 10.63
N CYS A 193 20.63 28.38 9.81
CA CYS A 193 20.24 28.65 8.43
C CYS A 193 18.77 29.06 8.29
N ALA A 194 17.88 28.64 9.21
CA ALA A 194 16.46 28.98 9.15
C ALA A 194 16.17 30.49 9.11
N PRO A 195 16.82 31.35 9.92
CA PRO A 195 16.61 32.80 9.87
C PRO A 195 17.03 33.47 8.56
N MET A 196 17.87 32.80 7.74
CA MET A 196 18.31 33.33 6.43
C MET A 196 17.27 33.11 5.33
N LEU A 197 16.22 32.34 5.61
CA LEU A 197 15.16 32.04 4.65
C LEU A 197 14.01 33.04 4.76
N ASN A 198 13.39 33.37 3.62
CA ASN A 198 12.22 34.25 3.56
C ASN A 198 10.91 33.54 3.94
N MET A 199 10.95 32.71 5.00
CA MET A 199 9.87 31.80 5.42
C MET A 199 9.46 30.75 4.38
N ASP A 200 10.11 30.65 3.23
CA ASP A 200 9.81 29.62 2.23
C ASP A 200 10.54 28.31 2.56
N CYS A 201 9.81 27.20 2.57
CA CYS A 201 10.40 25.89 2.80
C CYS A 201 11.31 25.50 1.61
N PRO A 202 12.61 25.17 1.82
CA PRO A 202 13.53 24.80 0.74
C PRO A 202 13.11 23.54 -0.04
N ILE A 203 12.29 22.67 0.56
CA ILE A 203 11.87 21.41 -0.06
C ILE A 203 10.65 21.62 -0.97
N CYS A 204 9.57 22.20 -0.44
CA CYS A 204 8.29 22.29 -1.17
C CYS A 204 7.96 23.71 -1.66
N ARG A 205 8.80 24.71 -1.37
CA ARG A 205 8.58 26.14 -1.69
C ARG A 205 7.31 26.73 -1.08
N GLN A 206 6.67 26.02 -0.16
CA GLN A 206 5.50 26.52 0.55
C GLN A 206 5.94 27.56 1.59
N LYS A 207 5.20 28.66 1.66
CA LYS A 207 5.41 29.70 2.67
C LYS A 207 5.01 29.19 4.05
N ALA A 208 5.97 29.16 4.97
CA ALA A 208 5.75 28.73 6.33
C ALA A 208 4.97 29.80 7.11
N LYS A 209 4.02 29.33 7.91
CA LYS A 209 3.32 30.15 8.91
C LYS A 209 4.12 30.24 10.22
N ARG A 210 4.90 29.21 10.51
CA ARG A 210 5.75 29.09 11.68
C ARG A 210 6.96 28.22 11.34
N ILE A 211 8.12 28.59 11.86
CA ILE A 211 9.33 27.76 11.87
C ILE A 211 9.69 27.55 13.33
N GLU A 212 9.79 26.30 13.75
CA GLU A 212 10.08 25.97 15.15
C GLU A 212 11.20 24.95 15.26
N ARG A 213 11.97 25.05 16.34
CA ARG A 213 13.02 24.08 16.63
C ARG A 213 12.37 22.82 17.20
N VAL A 214 12.75 21.67 16.65
CA VAL A 214 12.36 20.37 17.18
C VAL A 214 13.50 19.88 18.05
N PHE A 215 13.21 19.64 19.32
CA PHE A 215 14.15 18.98 20.22
C PHE A 215 14.05 17.47 19.98
N ALA A 216 15.20 16.83 19.75
CA ALA A 216 15.32 15.38 19.73
C ALA A 216 15.13 14.82 21.15
#